data_AF-A0A849Z1Z3-F1
#
_entry.id   AF-A0A849Z1Z3-F1
#
_cell.length_a   1.000
_cell.length_b   1.000
_cell.length_c   1.000
_cell.angle_alpha   90.00
_cell.angle_beta   90.00
_cell.angle_gamma   90.00
#
_symmetry.space_group_name_H-M   'P 1'
#
loop_
_entity.id
_entity.type
_entity.pdbx_description
1 polymer ?
#
loop_
_entity_poly.entity_id
_entity_poly.type
_entity_poly.pdbx_seq_one_letter_code
_entity_poly.pdbx_strand_id
1 'polypeptide(L)'
;MRLPLLVALLLASSCAAEARPDPAAVSTPEGDCNASTDAARTRVVKVVEENLACSADTDCVRVEVRASCFDACAASVNLTGKGAVDRASTLVEAAECKKFNEEGCKLTIPPCAPPQPVHCVSGKCQ
;
A
#
# COMPACT_ATOMS: atom_id res chain seq x y z
N MET A 1 46.69 -8.13 -42.30
CA MET A 1 48.09 -7.77 -41.97
C MET A 1 48.09 -6.63 -40.96
N ARG A 2 48.74 -6.87 -39.80
CA ARG A 2 49.30 -5.91 -38.83
C ARG A 2 48.36 -5.10 -37.88
N LEU A 3 48.32 -5.60 -36.63
CA LEU A 3 48.14 -4.90 -35.33
C LEU A 3 49.18 -3.76 -35.15
N PRO A 4 48.95 -2.73 -34.31
CA PRO A 4 49.20 -2.84 -32.84
C PRO A 4 48.20 -2.01 -31.96
N LEU A 5 47.78 -2.37 -30.74
CA LEU A 5 48.48 -2.52 -29.44
C LEU A 5 49.26 -1.27 -28.99
N LEU A 6 48.86 -0.62 -27.87
CA LEU A 6 49.66 0.11 -26.84
C LEU A 6 48.78 1.14 -26.07
N VAL A 7 48.52 0.98 -24.75
CA VAL A 7 49.21 1.64 -23.59
C VAL A 7 48.65 3.06 -23.32
N ALA A 8 48.36 3.58 -22.12
CA ALA A 8 48.64 3.32 -20.69
C ALA A 8 47.43 3.79 -19.85
N LEU A 9 47.03 3.15 -18.75
CA LEU A 9 47.49 3.40 -17.38
C LEU A 9 47.83 4.87 -17.05
N LEU A 10 46.92 5.55 -16.35
CA LEU A 10 47.24 6.68 -15.48
C LEU A 10 46.42 6.57 -14.19
N LEU A 11 47.09 6.01 -13.18
CA LEU A 11 46.77 6.10 -11.76
C LEU A 11 47.04 7.53 -11.28
N ALA A 12 46.02 8.24 -10.81
CA ALA A 12 46.20 9.41 -9.97
C ALA A 12 45.51 9.16 -8.62
N SER A 13 46.34 8.81 -7.65
CA SER A 13 46.00 8.64 -6.24
C SER A 13 45.79 10.01 -5.61
N SER A 14 44.54 10.36 -5.32
CA SER A 14 44.19 11.52 -4.49
C SER A 14 43.77 11.00 -3.12
N CYS A 15 44.73 10.91 -2.19
CA CYS A 15 44.45 10.77 -0.76
C CYS A 15 43.91 12.11 -0.25
N ALA A 16 42.60 12.32 -0.33
CA ALA A 16 41.93 13.38 0.42
C ALA A 16 41.50 12.79 1.77
N ALA A 17 41.96 13.39 2.86
CA ALA A 17 41.61 13.03 4.22
C ALA A 17 40.08 13.10 4.41
N GLU A 18 39.45 11.94 4.59
CA GLU A 18 38.04 11.82 4.93
C GLU A 18 37.80 12.46 6.31
N ALA A 19 37.12 13.59 6.32
CA ALA A 19 36.39 14.04 7.49
C ALA A 19 35.42 12.91 7.85
N ARG A 20 35.66 12.25 9.01
CA ARG A 20 34.77 11.23 9.54
C ARG A 20 33.38 11.87 9.64
N PRO A 21 32.37 11.38 8.92
CA PRO A 21 31.01 11.80 9.19
C PRO A 21 30.75 11.49 10.65
N ASP A 22 30.36 12.50 11.43
CA ASP A 22 29.67 12.26 12.69
C ASP A 22 28.62 11.17 12.41
N PRO A 23 28.46 10.17 13.29
CA PRO A 23 27.31 9.28 13.19
C PRO A 23 26.10 10.18 13.35
N ALA A 24 25.57 10.63 12.22
CA ALA A 24 24.32 11.33 12.11
C ALA A 24 23.38 10.56 13.01
N ALA A 25 22.71 11.30 13.89
CA ALA A 25 21.53 10.81 14.56
C ALA A 25 20.81 9.89 13.58
N VAL A 26 20.70 8.61 13.94
CA VAL A 26 19.88 7.67 13.20
C VAL A 26 18.47 8.17 13.44
N SER A 27 18.08 9.20 12.68
CA SER A 27 16.73 9.39 12.25
C SER A 27 16.43 8.08 11.57
N THR A 28 15.84 7.14 12.32
CA THR A 28 15.09 6.06 11.69
C THR A 28 14.27 6.76 10.63
N PRO A 29 14.46 6.44 9.34
CA PRO A 29 13.49 6.88 8.37
C PRO A 29 12.18 6.37 8.95
N GLU A 30 11.26 7.27 9.28
CA GLU A 30 9.86 6.92 9.15
C GLU A 30 9.78 6.47 7.69
N GLY A 31 9.94 5.16 7.48
CA GLY A 31 10.13 4.59 6.18
C GLY A 31 8.89 4.84 5.34
N ASP A 32 8.82 4.19 4.19
CA ASP A 32 7.67 4.21 3.31
C ASP A 32 6.36 3.64 3.94
N CYS A 33 6.22 3.61 5.28
CA CYS A 33 5.05 3.17 6.03
C CYS A 33 3.76 3.81 5.51
N ASN A 34 3.75 5.13 5.33
CA ASN A 34 2.59 5.84 4.77
C ASN A 34 2.35 5.45 3.31
N ALA A 35 3.42 5.35 2.50
CA ALA A 35 3.30 4.98 1.10
C ALA A 35 2.73 3.56 0.92
N SER A 36 3.18 2.58 1.72
CA SER A 36 2.66 1.21 1.70
C SER A 36 1.22 1.14 2.19
N THR A 37 0.89 1.88 3.25
CA THR A 37 -0.47 2.02 3.79
C THR A 37 -1.42 2.62 2.75
N ASP A 38 -1.03 3.73 2.13
CA ASP A 38 -1.84 4.46 1.17
C ASP A 38 -2.01 3.68 -0.13
N ALA A 39 -0.97 2.99 -0.60
CA ALA A 39 -1.05 2.10 -1.75
C ALA A 39 -2.01 0.94 -1.52
N ALA A 40 -1.90 0.26 -0.37
CA ALA A 40 -2.80 -0.83 0.02
C ALA A 40 -4.26 -0.35 0.09
N ARG A 41 -4.49 0.75 0.83
CA ARG A 41 -5.82 1.36 0.99
C ARG A 41 -6.42 1.75 -0.35
N THR A 42 -5.68 2.50 -1.16
CA THR A 42 -6.15 2.99 -2.48
C THR A 42 -6.57 1.83 -3.37
N ARG A 43 -5.79 0.75 -3.37
CA ARG A 43 -6.08 -0.42 -4.18
C ARG A 43 -7.38 -1.12 -3.78
N VAL A 44 -7.62 -1.32 -2.48
CA VAL A 44 -8.85 -1.97 -2.01
C VAL A 44 -10.06 -1.05 -2.17
N VAL A 45 -9.93 0.25 -1.87
CA VAL A 45 -11.01 1.24 -2.04
C VAL A 45 -11.43 1.35 -3.51
N LYS A 46 -10.49 1.32 -4.46
CA LYS A 46 -10.82 1.32 -5.88
C LYS A 46 -11.69 0.12 -6.26
N VAL A 47 -11.41 -1.08 -5.73
CA VAL A 47 -12.24 -2.27 -5.98
C VAL A 47 -13.63 -2.10 -5.35
N VAL A 48 -13.74 -1.47 -4.18
CA VAL A 48 -15.04 -1.12 -3.59
C VAL A 48 -15.83 -0.21 -4.54
N GLU A 49 -15.21 0.86 -5.05
CA GLU A 49 -15.84 1.82 -5.97
C GLU A 49 -16.35 1.17 -7.27
N GLU A 50 -15.58 0.22 -7.82
CA GLU A 50 -15.94 -0.55 -9.02
C GLU A 50 -17.12 -1.51 -8.78
N ASN A 51 -17.45 -1.81 -7.52
CA ASN A 51 -18.45 -2.79 -7.13
C ASN A 51 -19.66 -2.18 -6.40
N LEU A 52 -19.94 -0.89 -6.60
CA LEU A 52 -21.08 -0.22 -5.96
C LEU A 52 -22.43 -0.46 -6.65
N ALA A 53 -22.46 -0.83 -7.93
CA ALA A 53 -23.68 -0.86 -8.73
C ALA A 53 -24.74 -1.84 -8.16
N CYS A 54 -25.99 -1.41 -8.02
CA CYS A 54 -27.09 -2.22 -7.50
C CYS A 54 -28.43 -1.89 -8.19
N SER A 55 -29.39 -2.81 -8.07
CA SER A 55 -30.79 -2.59 -8.51
C SER A 55 -31.78 -2.62 -7.34
N ALA A 56 -31.44 -3.28 -6.24
CA ALA A 56 -32.25 -3.37 -5.03
C ALA A 56 -31.39 -3.40 -3.76
N ASP A 57 -31.99 -3.06 -2.61
CA ASP A 57 -31.31 -3.13 -1.29
C ASP A 57 -30.73 -4.51 -1.00
N THR A 58 -31.39 -5.58 -1.46
CA THR A 58 -30.94 -6.97 -1.31
C THR A 58 -29.67 -7.29 -2.08
N ASP A 59 -29.29 -6.44 -3.04
CA ASP A 59 -28.02 -6.58 -3.76
C ASP A 59 -26.86 -6.03 -2.94
N CYS A 60 -27.12 -5.26 -1.89
CA CYS A 60 -26.09 -4.57 -1.12
C CYS A 60 -25.70 -5.35 0.13
N VAL A 61 -24.41 -5.45 0.36
CA VAL A 61 -23.83 -6.04 1.57
C VAL A 61 -22.76 -5.14 2.13
N ARG A 62 -22.58 -5.23 3.45
CA ARG A 62 -21.43 -4.61 4.10
C ARG A 62 -20.24 -5.56 4.07
N VAL A 63 -19.08 -5.02 3.73
CA VAL A 63 -17.79 -5.73 3.77
C VAL A 63 -16.81 -4.93 4.61
N GLU A 64 -15.93 -5.62 5.32
CA GLU A 64 -14.79 -4.99 5.98
C GLU A 64 -13.75 -4.59 4.93
N VAL A 65 -13.16 -3.40 5.09
CA VAL A 65 -12.14 -2.86 4.20
C VAL A 65 -10.90 -2.62 5.03
N ARG A 66 -10.13 -3.69 5.26
CA ARG A 66 -8.95 -3.68 6.13
C ARG A 66 -7.93 -4.73 5.72
N ALA A 67 -6.69 -4.49 6.12
CA ALA A 67 -5.56 -5.41 6.03
C ALA A 67 -4.60 -5.16 7.22
N SER A 68 -3.51 -5.92 7.34
CA SER A 68 -2.57 -5.80 8.47
C SER A 68 -1.86 -4.44 8.52
N CYS A 69 -1.80 -3.72 7.39
CA CYS A 69 -1.17 -2.41 7.29
C CYS A 69 -2.16 -1.22 7.19
N PHE A 70 -3.48 -1.44 7.13
CA PHE A 70 -4.46 -0.35 7.13
C PHE A 70 -5.84 -0.80 7.61
N ASP A 71 -6.61 0.14 8.17
CA ASP A 71 -8.04 -0.06 8.44
C ASP A 71 -8.85 1.09 7.83
N ALA A 72 -9.86 0.77 7.01
CA ALA A 72 -10.83 1.69 6.43
C ALA A 72 -12.26 1.36 6.90
N CYS A 73 -12.37 0.66 8.03
CA CYS A 73 -13.60 0.18 8.62
C CYS A 73 -14.35 -0.76 7.66
N ALA A 74 -15.53 -0.33 7.21
CA ALA A 74 -16.39 -1.12 6.37
C ALA A 74 -17.00 -0.26 5.27
N ALA A 75 -17.32 -0.90 4.14
CA ALA A 75 -17.99 -0.27 3.02
C ALA A 75 -19.18 -1.10 2.56
N SER A 76 -20.10 -0.44 1.87
CA SER A 76 -21.24 -1.06 1.21
C SER A 76 -20.84 -1.39 -0.24
N VAL A 77 -21.08 -2.63 -0.67
CA VAL A 77 -20.80 -3.10 -2.04
C VAL A 77 -21.93 -3.99 -2.53
N ASN A 78 -21.99 -4.21 -3.84
CA ASN A 78 -22.82 -5.24 -4.41
C ASN A 78 -22.36 -6.63 -3.88
N LEU A 79 -23.33 -7.50 -3.57
CA LEU A 79 -23.14 -8.87 -3.12
C LEU A 79 -22.18 -9.66 -4.01
N THR A 80 -22.31 -9.50 -5.33
CA THR A 80 -21.42 -10.14 -6.32
C THR A 80 -19.98 -9.61 -6.27
N GLY A 81 -19.81 -8.36 -5.84
CA GLY A 81 -18.53 -7.67 -5.70
C GLY A 81 -17.77 -7.99 -4.41
N LYS A 82 -18.42 -8.60 -3.40
CA LYS A 82 -17.77 -8.98 -2.14
C LYS A 82 -16.49 -9.78 -2.36
N GLY A 83 -16.54 -10.79 -3.24
CA GLY A 83 -15.39 -11.63 -3.53
C GLY A 83 -14.23 -10.88 -4.20
N ALA A 84 -14.51 -9.77 -4.90
CA ALA A 84 -13.46 -8.93 -5.46
C ALA A 84 -12.73 -8.13 -4.37
N VAL A 85 -13.46 -7.59 -3.38
CA VAL A 85 -12.88 -6.87 -2.23
C VAL A 85 -12.04 -7.82 -1.36
N ASP A 86 -12.54 -9.03 -1.08
CA ASP A 86 -11.79 -10.05 -0.31
C ASP A 86 -10.47 -10.41 -1.01
N ARG A 87 -10.51 -10.60 -2.34
CA ARG A 87 -9.31 -10.86 -3.16
C ARG A 87 -8.35 -9.68 -3.16
N ALA A 88 -8.84 -8.45 -3.29
CA ALA A 88 -8.01 -7.26 -3.25
C ALA A 88 -7.28 -7.14 -1.91
N SER A 89 -8.00 -7.38 -0.81
CA SER A 89 -7.44 -7.39 0.55
C SER A 89 -6.34 -8.46 0.69
N THR A 90 -6.59 -9.66 0.18
CA THR A 90 -5.58 -10.75 0.18
C THR A 90 -4.33 -10.38 -0.64
N LEU A 91 -4.52 -9.72 -1.79
CA LEU A 91 -3.39 -9.32 -2.64
C LEU A 91 -2.54 -8.23 -1.99
N VAL A 92 -3.16 -7.27 -1.29
CA VAL A 92 -2.42 -6.22 -0.59
C VAL A 92 -1.71 -6.71 0.66
N GLU A 93 -2.24 -7.76 1.31
CA GLU A 93 -1.52 -8.43 2.40
C GLU A 93 -0.19 -9.01 1.93
N ALA A 94 -0.19 -9.69 0.78
CA ALA A 94 1.00 -10.35 0.24
C ALA A 94 2.05 -9.38 -0.34
N ALA A 95 1.67 -8.13 -0.62
CA ALA A 95 2.52 -7.15 -1.26
C ALA A 95 2.80 -5.95 -0.34
N GLU A 96 1.91 -4.95 -0.34
CA GLU A 96 2.10 -3.68 0.35
C GLU A 96 2.21 -3.86 1.87
N CYS A 97 1.34 -4.69 2.47
CA CYS A 97 1.39 -4.89 3.92
C CYS A 97 2.57 -5.76 4.36
N LYS A 98 3.07 -6.66 3.50
CA LYS A 98 4.31 -7.37 3.77
C LYS A 98 5.48 -6.39 3.92
N LYS A 99 5.63 -5.42 2.99
CA LYS A 99 6.65 -4.37 3.08
C LYS A 99 6.49 -3.53 4.35
N PHE A 100 5.27 -3.08 4.65
CA PHE A 100 4.96 -2.33 5.88
C PHE A 100 5.43 -3.07 7.15
N ASN A 101 5.18 -4.38 7.23
CA ASN A 101 5.59 -5.19 8.37
C ASN A 101 7.12 -5.40 8.42
N GLU A 102 7.76 -5.60 7.28
CA GLU A 102 9.24 -5.74 7.17
C GLU A 102 9.97 -4.45 7.57
N GLU A 103 9.35 -3.28 7.35
CA GLU A 103 9.84 -1.97 7.78
C GLU A 103 9.58 -1.67 9.27
N GLY A 104 8.93 -2.58 10.00
CA GLY A 104 8.62 -2.41 11.43
C GLY A 104 7.55 -1.36 11.71
N CYS A 105 6.76 -0.99 10.70
CA CYS A 105 5.69 -0.02 10.83
C CYS A 105 4.58 -0.55 11.76
N LYS A 106 3.84 0.38 12.39
CA LYS A 106 2.74 0.05 13.32
C LYS A 106 1.43 0.65 12.83
N LEU A 107 0.41 -0.18 12.70
CA LEU A 107 -0.93 0.28 12.36
C LEU A 107 -1.61 0.89 13.60
N THR A 108 -1.98 2.16 13.51
CA THR A 108 -2.87 2.81 14.49
C THR A 108 -4.28 2.83 13.91
N ILE A 109 -5.20 2.11 14.56
CA ILE A 109 -6.59 1.98 14.10
C ILE A 109 -7.46 3.06 14.78
N PRO A 110 -8.00 4.03 14.04
CA PRO A 110 -8.97 4.97 14.60
C PRO A 110 -10.31 4.26 14.87
N PRO A 111 -11.15 4.79 15.79
CA PRO A 111 -12.47 4.22 16.04
C PRO A 111 -13.35 4.32 14.79
N CYS A 112 -14.04 3.21 14.48
CA CYS A 112 -15.00 3.14 13.38
C CYS A 112 -16.37 3.68 13.78
N ALA A 113 -17.06 4.28 12.81
CA ALA A 113 -18.46 4.66 12.98
C ALA A 113 -19.35 3.40 13.18
N PRO A 114 -20.44 3.50 13.95
CA PRO A 114 -21.37 2.40 14.11
C PRO A 114 -21.97 1.94 12.76
N PRO A 115 -22.12 0.61 12.56
CA PRO A 115 -22.90 0.00 11.50
C PRO A 115 -24.19 0.74 11.08
N GLN A 116 -24.25 1.25 9.85
CA GLN A 116 -25.49 1.79 9.23
C GLN A 116 -26.11 0.80 8.24
N PRO A 117 -27.43 0.57 8.24
CA PRO A 117 -28.10 -0.30 7.25
C PRO A 117 -27.65 0.03 5.82
N VAL A 118 -27.46 -1.01 4.99
CA VAL A 118 -27.04 -0.85 3.60
C VAL A 118 -28.25 -0.75 2.69
N HIS A 119 -28.24 0.20 1.76
CA HIS A 119 -29.33 0.45 0.83
C HIS A 119 -28.82 0.66 -0.59
N CYS A 120 -29.67 0.36 -1.57
CA CYS A 120 -29.42 0.72 -2.95
C CYS A 120 -30.01 2.10 -3.24
N VAL A 121 -29.14 3.12 -3.21
CA VAL A 121 -29.54 4.52 -3.41
C VAL A 121 -28.97 5.02 -4.73
N SER A 122 -29.84 5.42 -5.65
CA SER A 122 -29.45 5.91 -6.98
C SER A 122 -28.57 4.93 -7.76
N GLY A 123 -28.89 3.63 -7.67
CA GLY A 123 -28.15 2.55 -8.34
C GLY A 123 -26.78 2.24 -7.72
N LYS A 124 -26.50 2.73 -6.50
CA LYS A 124 -25.25 2.45 -5.77
C LYS A 124 -25.52 2.00 -4.34
N CYS A 125 -24.77 1.00 -3.87
CA CYS A 125 -24.78 0.58 -2.49
C CYS A 125 -24.17 1.64 -1.59
N GLN A 126 -24.92 2.05 -0.56
CA GLN A 126 -24.53 3.04 0.45
C GLN A 126 -24.91 2.53 1.83
#